data_AF-A0A3D9GD91-F1
#
_entry.id   AF-A0A3D9GD91-F1
#
_cell.length_a   1.000
_cell.length_b   1.000
_cell.length_c   1.000
_cell.angle_alpha   90.00
_cell.angle_beta   90.00
_cell.angle_gamma   90.00
#
_symmetry.space_group_name_H-M   'P 1'
#
loop_
_entity.id
_entity.type
_entity.pdbx_description
1 polymer ?
#
loop_
_entity_poly.entity_id
_entity_poly.type
_entity_poly.pdbx_seq_one_letter_code
_entity_poly.pdbx_strand_id
1 'polypeptide(L)'
;MQFIPVLVLMVLFFVMMFGIGFILNMLMKTTWFPCYLFVIVILPVVVYSLWDRSQMSLLSHLESFRVVDYLTGVAGLAGAVISGWSIQKLRRSGFKMF
;
A
#
# COMPACT_ATOMS: atom_id res chain seq x y z
N MET A 1 -2.36 18.03 -17.58
CA MET A 1 -2.21 16.78 -16.81
C MET A 1 -2.93 15.68 -17.55
N GLN A 2 -2.25 14.61 -17.98
CA GLN A 2 -2.95 13.43 -18.48
C GLN A 2 -3.54 12.69 -17.26
N PHE A 3 -4.87 12.70 -17.12
CA PHE A 3 -5.56 12.10 -15.97
C PHE A 3 -5.67 10.58 -16.07
N ILE A 4 -5.66 10.03 -17.29
CA ILE A 4 -5.82 8.60 -17.54
C ILE A 4 -4.67 7.78 -16.91
N PRO A 5 -3.37 8.12 -17.10
CA PRO A 5 -2.28 7.37 -16.48
C PRO A 5 -2.31 7.38 -14.95
N VAL A 6 -2.73 8.48 -14.34
CA VAL A 6 -2.86 8.59 -12.87
C VAL A 6 -3.93 7.65 -12.35
N LEU A 7 -5.09 7.60 -13.01
CA LEU A 7 -6.16 6.67 -12.65
C LEU A 7 -5.70 5.22 -12.80
N VAL A 8 -5.06 4.87 -13.91
CA VAL A 8 -4.52 3.53 -14.15
C VAL A 8 -3.50 3.16 -13.07
N LEU A 9 -2.58 4.07 -12.72
CA LEU A 9 -1.58 3.85 -11.68
C LEU A 9 -2.23 3.58 -10.32
N MET A 10 -3.24 4.37 -9.94
CA MET A 10 -3.98 4.19 -8.69
C MET A 10 -4.68 2.83 -8.64
N VAL A 11 -5.39 2.44 -9.70
CA VAL A 11 -6.08 1.14 -9.77
C VAL A 11 -5.07 -0.01 -9.75
N LEU A 12 -3.96 0.11 -10.48
CA LEU A 12 -2.91 -0.90 -10.51
C LEU A 12 -2.31 -1.11 -9.11
N PHE A 13 -1.91 -0.02 -8.43
CA PHE A 13 -1.36 -0.10 -7.08
C PHE A 13 -2.36 -0.68 -6.07
N PHE A 14 -3.62 -0.28 -6.18
CA PHE A 14 -4.70 -0.84 -5.37
C PHE A 14 -4.81 -2.35 -5.56
N VAL A 15 -4.93 -2.83 -6.80
CA VAL A 15 -5.10 -4.26 -7.11
C VAL A 15 -3.86 -5.06 -6.71
N MET A 16 -2.65 -4.54 -6.95
CA MET A 16 -1.41 -5.20 -6.56
C MET A 16 -1.30 -5.35 -5.05
N MET A 17 -1.53 -4.27 -4.29
CA MET A 17 -1.47 -4.32 -2.82
C MET A 17 -2.57 -5.19 -2.22
N PHE A 18 -3.76 -5.17 -2.81
CA PHE A 18 -4.84 -6.08 -2.44
C PHE A 18 -4.46 -7.55 -2.67
N GLY A 19 -3.96 -7.88 -3.86
CA GLY A 19 -3.59 -9.25 -4.23
C GLY A 19 -2.44 -9.80 -3.38
N ILE A 20 -1.36 -9.02 -3.24
CA ILE A 20 -0.21 -9.40 -2.41
C ILE A 20 -0.64 -9.53 -0.94
N GLY A 21 -1.43 -8.58 -0.43
CA GLY A 21 -1.92 -8.63 0.95
C GLY A 21 -2.80 -9.84 1.21
N PHE A 22 -3.65 -10.21 0.26
CA PHE A 22 -4.48 -11.40 0.35
C PHE A 22 -3.63 -12.68 0.45
N ILE A 23 -2.62 -12.84 -0.41
CA ILE A 23 -1.69 -13.99 -0.41
C ILE A 23 -0.90 -14.04 0.90
N LEU A 24 -0.33 -12.91 1.33
CA LEU A 24 0.44 -12.83 2.58
C LEU A 24 -0.40 -13.24 3.79
N ASN A 25 -1.65 -12.78 3.86
CA ASN A 25 -2.56 -13.15 4.94
C ASN A 25 -2.93 -14.65 4.94
N MET A 26 -2.99 -15.29 3.78
CA MET A 26 -3.20 -16.73 3.68
C MET A 26 -1.98 -17.51 4.16
N LEU A 27 -0.76 -17.07 3.82
CA LEU A 27 0.48 -17.73 4.24
C LEU A 27 0.78 -17.53 5.73
N MET A 28 0.68 -16.28 6.21
CA MET A 28 1.08 -15.90 7.57
C MET A 28 0.01 -16.16 8.63
N LYS A 29 -1.23 -16.53 8.22
CA LYS A 29 -2.40 -16.75 9.10
C LYS A 29 -2.75 -15.56 10.02
N THR A 30 -2.19 -14.39 9.75
CA THR A 30 -2.52 -13.10 10.38
C THR A 30 -3.48 -12.32 9.47
N THR A 31 -4.29 -11.40 10.02
CA THR A 31 -5.34 -10.69 9.23
C THR A 31 -4.86 -9.32 8.75
N TRP A 32 -4.09 -8.63 9.58
CA TRP A 32 -3.72 -7.22 9.38
C TRP A 32 -2.25 -7.04 9.03
N PHE A 33 -1.51 -8.14 8.87
CA PHE A 33 -0.07 -8.12 8.60
C PHE A 33 0.31 -7.33 7.33
N PRO A 34 -0.40 -7.45 6.19
CA PRO A 34 -0.13 -6.64 5.00
C PRO A 34 -0.28 -5.14 5.24
N CYS A 35 -1.23 -4.73 6.09
CA CYS A 35 -1.44 -3.33 6.43
C CYS A 35 -0.25 -2.80 7.26
N TYR A 36 0.16 -3.54 8.30
CA TYR A 36 1.34 -3.18 9.09
C TYR A 36 2.62 -3.17 8.25
N LEU A 37 2.81 -4.15 7.37
CA LEU A 37 3.94 -4.21 6.47
C LEU A 37 3.97 -2.99 5.52
N PHE A 38 2.80 -2.60 4.98
CA PHE A 38 2.71 -1.44 4.11
C PHE A 38 3.07 -0.14 4.85
N VAL A 39 2.49 0.08 6.04
CA VAL A 39 2.67 1.33 6.79
C VAL A 39 4.06 1.45 7.43
N ILE A 40 4.58 0.36 8.00
CA ILE A 40 5.82 0.37 8.79
C ILE A 40 7.05 0.16 7.91
N VAL A 41 6.93 -0.57 6.80
CA VAL A 41 8.08 -0.93 5.96
C VAL A 41 8.00 -0.22 4.60
N ILE A 42 6.92 -0.42 3.84
CA ILE A 42 6.86 0.06 2.45
C ILE A 42 6.86 1.59 2.41
N LEU A 43 6.01 2.26 3.19
CA LEU A 43 5.94 3.73 3.18
C LEU A 43 7.28 4.39 3.57
N PRO A 44 7.94 4.04 4.70
CA PRO A 44 9.23 4.65 5.05
C PRO A 44 10.33 4.36 4.04
N VAL A 45 10.36 3.15 3.45
CA VAL A 45 11.35 2.79 2.42
C VAL A 45 11.14 3.63 1.16
N VAL A 46 9.90 3.83 0.72
CA VAL A 46 9.59 4.66 -0.44
C VAL A 46 10.00 6.12 -0.19
N VAL A 47 9.64 6.68 0.97
CA VAL A 47 10.01 8.05 1.32
C VAL A 47 11.53 8.21 1.38
N TYR A 48 12.22 7.28 2.04
CA TYR A 48 13.68 7.31 2.16
C TYR A 48 14.39 7.11 0.82
N SER A 49 13.88 6.24 -0.05
CA SER A 49 14.47 5.96 -1.36
C SER A 49 14.29 7.12 -2.35
N LEU A 50 13.22 7.91 -2.21
CA LEU A 50 12.96 9.08 -3.04
C LEU A 50 13.66 10.33 -2.49
N TRP A 51 14.15 10.29 -1.25
CA TRP A 51 14.81 11.42 -0.61
C TRP A 51 16.28 11.54 -1.03
N ASP A 52 16.58 12.63 -1.76
CA ASP A 52 17.95 13.04 -2.02
C ASP A 52 18.51 13.83 -0.83
N ARG A 53 19.34 13.14 -0.03
CA ARG A 53 20.01 13.68 1.16
C ARG A 53 21.01 14.80 0.86
N SER A 54 21.43 14.95 -0.40
CA SER A 54 22.46 15.92 -0.78
C SER A 54 21.89 17.31 -1.07
N GLN A 55 20.59 17.43 -1.34
CA GLN A 55 19.98 18.67 -1.85
C GLN A 55 18.92 19.28 -0.93
N MET A 56 18.26 18.51 -0.05
CA MET A 56 17.13 19.01 0.74
C MET A 56 16.96 18.35 2.11
N SER A 57 16.39 19.13 3.04
CA SER A 57 15.88 18.63 4.31
C SER A 57 14.65 17.72 4.10
N LEU A 58 14.43 16.78 5.03
CA LEU A 58 13.27 15.87 5.02
C LEU A 58 11.93 16.59 4.89
N LEU A 59 11.77 17.70 5.60
CA LEU A 59 10.53 18.49 5.61
C LEU A 59 10.22 19.07 4.24
N SER A 60 11.21 19.68 3.58
CA SER A 60 11.09 20.24 2.24
C SER A 60 10.89 19.15 1.17
N HIS A 61 11.42 17.94 1.39
CA HIS A 61 11.21 16.81 0.50
C HIS A 61 9.76 16.31 0.55
N LEU A 62 9.18 16.20 1.75
CA LEU A 62 7.77 15.85 1.91
C LEU A 62 6.83 16.89 1.29
N GLU A 63 7.14 18.18 1.37
CA GLU A 63 6.35 19.22 0.68
C GLU A 63 6.50 19.18 -0.85
N SER A 64 7.62 18.65 -1.36
CA SER A 64 7.86 18.51 -2.80
C SER A 64 7.14 17.33 -3.45
N PHE A 65 6.54 16.44 -2.65
CA PHE A 65 5.81 15.27 -3.17
C PHE A 65 4.66 15.71 -4.08
N ARG A 66 4.53 15.05 -5.23
CA ARG A 66 3.45 15.38 -6.16
C ARG A 66 2.16 14.75 -5.64
N VAL A 67 1.04 15.39 -5.95
CA VAL A 67 -0.30 14.87 -5.60
C VAL A 67 -0.50 13.42 -6.07
N VAL A 68 0.09 13.05 -7.21
CA VAL A 68 0.02 11.69 -7.78
C VAL A 68 0.66 10.65 -6.86
N ASP A 69 1.75 11.00 -6.19
CA ASP A 69 2.49 10.09 -5.30
C ASP A 69 1.67 9.78 -4.05
N TYR A 70 1.04 10.80 -3.45
CA TYR A 70 0.10 10.64 -2.34
C TYR A 70 -1.11 9.80 -2.73
N LEU A 71 -1.72 10.08 -3.88
CA LEU A 71 -2.87 9.32 -4.38
C LEU A 71 -2.54 7.84 -4.59
N THR A 72 -1.34 7.56 -5.10
CA THR A 72 -0.85 6.19 -5.32
C THR A 72 -0.60 5.48 -4.00
N GLY A 73 0.02 6.15 -3.03
CA GLY A 73 0.23 5.62 -1.68
C GLY A 73 -1.08 5.30 -0.97
N VAL A 74 -2.07 6.19 -1.05
CA VAL A 74 -3.41 5.98 -0.48
C VAL A 74 -4.14 4.83 -1.17
N ALA A 75 -4.04 4.72 -2.50
CA ALA A 75 -4.63 3.59 -3.24
C ALA A 75 -4.00 2.25 -2.82
N GLY A 76 -2.68 2.20 -2.63
CA GLY A 76 -1.97 1.03 -2.12
C GLY A 76 -2.40 0.66 -0.69
N LEU A 77 -2.51 1.66 0.21
CA LEU A 77 -2.98 1.45 1.57
C LEU A 77 -4.42 0.92 1.61
N ALA A 78 -5.31 1.48 0.78
CA ALA A 78 -6.68 1.02 0.65
C ALA A 78 -6.73 -0.45 0.20
N GLY A 79 -5.89 -0.84 -0.77
CA GLY A 79 -5.76 -2.23 -1.21
C GLY A 79 -5.35 -3.17 -0.07
N ALA A 80 -4.32 -2.79 0.70
CA ALA A 80 -3.85 -3.56 1.85
C ALA A 80 -4.93 -3.71 2.94
N VAL A 81 -5.63 -2.63 3.31
CA VAL A 81 -6.71 -2.63 4.31
C VAL A 81 -7.88 -3.51 3.86
N ILE A 82 -8.33 -3.37 2.61
CA ILE A 82 -9.44 -4.17 2.07
C ILE A 82 -9.05 -5.65 1.99
N SER A 83 -7.78 -5.98 1.71
CA SER A 83 -7.33 -7.38 1.75
C SER A 83 -7.45 -7.99 3.14
N GLY A 84 -7.13 -7.23 4.20
CA GLY A 84 -7.28 -7.67 5.58
C GLY A 84 -8.73 -7.89 5.96
N TRP A 85 -9.61 -6.96 5.55
CA TRP A 85 -11.05 -7.07 5.79
C TRP A 85 -11.67 -8.28 5.08
N SER A 86 -11.29 -8.51 3.82
CA SER A 86 -11.72 -9.68 3.04
C SER A 86 -11.32 -10.99 3.71
N ILE A 87 -10.07 -11.10 4.18
CA ILE A 87 -9.60 -12.30 4.89
C ILE A 87 -10.31 -12.48 6.23
N GLN A 88 -10.54 -11.40 6.98
CA GLN A 88 -11.29 -11.46 8.24
C GLN A 88 -12.70 -12.03 8.01
N LYS A 89 -13.36 -11.61 6.92
CA LYS A 89 -14.67 -12.12 6.54
C LYS A 89 -14.60 -13.61 6.19
N LEU A 90 -13.64 -14.03 5.36
CA LEU A 90 -13.45 -15.44 4.99
C LEU A 90 -13.18 -16.34 6.21
N ARG A 91 -12.38 -15.86 7.17
CA ARG A 91 -12.12 -16.55 8.44
C ARG A 91 -13.38 -16.80 9.25
N ARG A 92 -14.21 -15.77 9.38
CA ARG A 92 -15.50 -15.87 10.09
C ARG A 92 -16.48 -16.79 9.39
N SER A 93 -16.40 -16.89 8.06
CA SER A 93 -17.22 -17.79 7.26
C SER A 93 -16.71 -19.25 7.23
N GLY A 94 -15.67 -19.60 7.99
CA GLY A 94 -15.19 -20.98 8.10
C GLY A 94 -14.36 -21.45 6.90
N PHE A 95 -13.92 -20.55 6.03
CA PHE A 95 -13.01 -20.92 4.94
C PHE A 95 -11.67 -21.37 5.54
N LYS A 96 -11.29 -22.60 5.21
CA LYS A 96 -9.96 -23.12 5.52
C LYS A 96 -8.96 -22.38 4.64
N MET A 97 -8.14 -21.52 5.25
CA MET A 97 -6.92 -21.08 4.59
C MET A 97 -5.98 -22.28 4.52
N PHE A 98 -5.21 -22.36 3.43
CA PHE A 98 -4.25 -23.42 3.10
C PHE A 98 -3.54 -24.03 4.33
#